data_AF-A0A0S9QAU0-F1
#
_entry.id   AF-A0A0S9QAU0-F1
#
_cell.length_a   1.000
_cell.length_b   1.000
_cell.length_c   1.000
_cell.angle_alpha   90.00
_cell.angle_beta   90.00
_cell.angle_gamma   90.00
#
_symmetry.space_group_name_H-M   'P 1'
#
loop_
_entity.id
_entity.type
_entity.pdbx_description
1 polymer ?
#
loop_
_entity_poly.entity_id
_entity_poly.type
_entity_poly.pdbx_seq_one_letter_code
_entity_poly.pdbx_strand_id
1 'polypeptide(L)'
;MSSCHRCGAATPTGRFCAECGAPVAASPAAGPGSASPSGASAGRTARVLPWVVGALFVVLLAAGGALLVLREGPEEPAAVDVPRGGAGRAPDRAPTSAASPSGSPGEETAPTPTGAPVEVAAAASITVPATTPSSVDVADGSTTFYDDTRLVDGDPTTCWRTSGDAGGSEIVLDLAEPVALSRVGLVNGYAKTATDPRGTTYDWYSLNRRVLAVEWVLDDGTTLRQDLGESRELQTLDAGGAVTSSVRLRIVAVSAPGDGPDAKDYTALSEVSLLGAPVAAG
;
A
#
# COMPACT_ATOMS: atom_id res chain seq x y z
N MET A 1 20.89 -24.59 -4.60
CA MET A 1 20.64 -23.19 -4.94
C MET A 1 19.28 -23.15 -5.61
N SER A 2 18.29 -22.54 -4.98
CA SER A 2 16.98 -22.35 -5.60
C SER A 2 17.07 -21.26 -6.67
N SER A 3 16.36 -21.44 -7.78
CA SER A 3 16.25 -20.47 -8.87
C SER A 3 14.80 -20.00 -8.98
N CYS A 4 14.58 -18.75 -9.37
CA CYS A 4 13.25 -18.21 -9.57
C CYS A 4 12.57 -18.97 -10.72
N HIS A 5 11.37 -19.49 -10.48
CA HIS A 5 10.61 -20.22 -11.50
C HIS A 5 10.19 -19.34 -12.69
N ARG A 6 10.18 -18.02 -12.53
CA ARG A 6 9.78 -17.06 -13.56
C ARG A 6 10.93 -16.56 -14.43
N CYS A 7 12.08 -16.21 -13.83
CA CYS A 7 13.21 -15.61 -14.57
C CYS A 7 14.52 -16.43 -14.53
N GLY A 8 14.57 -17.52 -13.76
CA GLY A 8 15.77 -18.38 -13.67
C GLY A 8 16.93 -17.80 -12.85
N ALA A 9 16.84 -16.56 -12.35
CA ALA A 9 17.85 -15.98 -11.47
C ALA A 9 18.01 -16.82 -10.19
N ALA A 10 19.23 -16.93 -9.66
CA ALA A 10 19.45 -17.51 -8.35
C ALA A 10 18.63 -16.70 -7.33
N THR A 11 17.72 -17.34 -6.59
CA THR A 11 16.88 -16.60 -5.64
C THR A 11 17.74 -16.17 -4.45
N PRO A 12 17.87 -14.86 -4.17
CA PRO A 12 18.32 -14.44 -2.87
C PRO A 12 17.25 -14.74 -1.82
N THR A 13 17.67 -14.71 -0.56
CA THR A 13 16.85 -14.75 0.64
C THR A 13 15.81 -13.63 0.62
N GLY A 14 14.54 -13.97 0.35
CA GLY A 14 13.43 -13.01 0.42
C GLY A 14 12.09 -13.58 -0.08
N ARG A 15 10.99 -12.86 0.19
CA ARG A 15 9.63 -13.23 -0.22
C ARG A 15 9.39 -13.05 -1.73
N PHE A 16 10.18 -12.18 -2.35
CA PHE A 16 10.12 -11.87 -3.78
C PHE A 16 11.49 -12.05 -4.43
N CYS A 17 11.49 -12.42 -5.71
CA CYS A 17 12.69 -12.46 -6.51
C CYS A 17 13.24 -11.04 -6.67
N ALA A 18 14.48 -10.82 -6.23
CA ALA A 18 15.15 -9.53 -6.32
C ALA A 18 15.36 -9.02 -7.76
N GLU A 19 15.24 -9.90 -8.77
CA GLU A 19 15.43 -9.56 -10.18
C GLU A 19 14.10 -9.25 -10.89
N CYS A 20 13.06 -10.06 -10.66
CA CYS A 20 11.79 -9.95 -11.40
C CYS A 20 10.56 -9.67 -10.54
N GLY A 21 10.72 -9.52 -9.23
CA GLY A 21 9.63 -9.23 -8.30
C GLY A 21 8.57 -10.33 -8.13
N ALA A 22 8.76 -11.50 -8.75
CA ALA A 22 7.84 -12.63 -8.58
C ALA A 22 7.94 -13.21 -7.16
N PRO A 23 6.82 -13.61 -6.53
CA PRO A 23 6.88 -14.26 -5.23
C PRO A 23 7.71 -15.55 -5.30
N VAL A 24 8.62 -15.72 -4.34
CA VAL A 24 9.39 -16.95 -4.18
C VAL A 24 8.45 -17.92 -3.47
N ALA A 25 7.94 -18.92 -4.19
CA ALA A 25 7.03 -19.90 -3.60
C ALA A 25 7.59 -20.40 -2.27
N ALA A 26 6.85 -20.22 -1.18
CA ALA A 26 7.12 -20.92 0.06
C ALA A 26 7.18 -22.41 -0.29
N SER A 27 8.27 -23.07 0.09
CA SER A 27 8.37 -24.53 -0.01
C SER A 27 7.06 -25.11 0.52
N PRO A 28 6.34 -25.96 -0.22
CA PRO A 28 4.99 -26.35 0.15
C PRO A 28 5.08 -26.99 1.53
N ALA A 29 4.49 -26.33 2.53
CA ALA A 29 4.19 -26.98 3.80
C ALA A 29 3.41 -28.24 3.45
N ALA A 30 3.90 -29.38 3.90
CA ALA A 30 3.29 -30.68 3.65
C ALA A 30 1.80 -30.59 3.99
N GLY A 31 0.95 -30.61 2.95
CA GLY A 31 -0.49 -30.56 3.14
C GLY A 31 -0.94 -31.82 3.89
N PRO A 32 -1.86 -31.72 4.87
CA PRO A 32 -2.57 -32.90 5.33
C PRO A 32 -3.42 -33.45 4.18
N GLY A 33 -3.34 -34.77 4.01
CA GLY A 33 -3.77 -35.51 2.84
C GLY A 33 -5.19 -35.21 2.34
N SER A 34 -5.31 -35.37 1.01
CA SER A 34 -6.57 -35.46 0.29
C SER A 34 -7.52 -36.47 0.93
N ALA A 35 -8.66 -36.00 1.41
CA ALA A 35 -9.82 -36.84 1.66
C ALA A 35 -10.91 -36.47 0.65
N SER A 36 -11.13 -37.35 -0.31
CA SER A 36 -12.31 -37.32 -1.18
C SER A 36 -13.57 -37.61 -0.36
N PRO A 37 -14.69 -36.90 -0.58
CA PRO A 37 -16.00 -37.44 -0.29
C PRO A 37 -16.66 -37.97 -1.59
N SER A 38 -16.82 -39.29 -1.65
CA SER A 38 -17.77 -39.97 -2.53
C SER A 38 -19.21 -39.69 -2.07
N GLY A 39 -20.11 -39.48 -3.03
CA GLY A 39 -21.40 -38.83 -2.83
C GLY A 39 -22.57 -39.66 -2.31
N ALA A 40 -23.74 -39.02 -2.29
CA ALA A 40 -25.05 -39.63 -2.43
C ALA A 40 -26.09 -38.56 -2.84
N SER A 41 -26.95 -38.93 -3.76
CA SER A 41 -27.92 -38.11 -4.49
C SER A 41 -29.32 -38.05 -3.85
N ALA A 42 -30.05 -36.99 -4.23
CA ALA A 42 -31.50 -36.91 -4.51
C ALA A 42 -32.49 -36.57 -3.37
N GLY A 43 -33.20 -35.47 -3.59
CA GLY A 43 -34.51 -35.15 -3.01
C GLY A 43 -35.15 -33.95 -3.74
N ARG A 44 -36.18 -34.22 -4.55
CA ARG A 44 -37.00 -33.26 -5.30
C ARG A 44 -38.11 -32.63 -4.44
N THR A 45 -38.58 -31.46 -4.87
CA THR A 45 -39.92 -30.80 -4.73
C THR A 45 -39.89 -29.43 -4.00
N ALA A 46 -40.68 -28.40 -4.28
CA ALA A 46 -41.44 -27.93 -5.44
C ALA A 46 -41.94 -26.50 -5.12
N ARG A 47 -41.81 -25.56 -6.08
CA ARG A 47 -42.70 -24.41 -6.39
C ARG A 47 -42.82 -23.15 -5.48
N VAL A 48 -43.08 -22.07 -6.24
CA VAL A 48 -43.83 -20.80 -6.04
C VAL A 48 -43.20 -19.60 -5.30
N LEU A 49 -42.63 -18.68 -6.11
CA LEU A 49 -42.68 -17.20 -5.97
C LEU A 49 -44.17 -16.75 -6.17
N PRO A 50 -44.67 -15.52 -5.84
CA PRO A 50 -43.93 -14.25 -5.66
C PRO A 50 -44.60 -13.06 -4.86
N TRP A 51 -43.96 -11.86 -4.90
CA TRP A 51 -44.50 -10.48 -4.78
C TRP A 51 -45.33 -10.02 -3.54
N VAL A 52 -44.73 -9.23 -2.62
CA VAL A 52 -45.44 -8.17 -1.84
C VAL A 52 -44.60 -6.91 -1.52
N VAL A 53 -43.26 -6.94 -1.49
CA VAL A 53 -42.50 -5.81 -0.88
C VAL A 53 -42.11 -4.68 -1.87
N GLY A 54 -42.22 -4.89 -3.19
CA GLY A 54 -41.70 -3.93 -4.19
C GLY A 54 -42.51 -2.66 -4.45
N ALA A 55 -43.81 -2.61 -4.10
CA ALA A 55 -44.69 -1.49 -4.49
C ALA A 55 -44.68 -0.30 -3.51
N LEU A 56 -44.16 -0.44 -2.29
CA LEU A 56 -44.20 0.62 -1.27
C LEU A 56 -43.01 1.61 -1.36
N PHE A 57 -41.89 1.20 -1.96
CA PHE A 57 -40.67 2.03 -1.98
C PHE A 57 -40.67 3.11 -3.08
N VAL A 58 -41.40 2.88 -4.19
CA VAL A 58 -41.44 3.81 -5.33
C VAL A 58 -42.26 5.07 -5.01
N VAL A 59 -43.26 5.00 -4.14
CA VAL A 59 -44.08 6.17 -3.74
C VAL A 59 -43.33 7.10 -2.77
N LEU A 60 -42.47 6.55 -1.91
CA LEU A 60 -41.69 7.35 -0.95
C LEU A 60 -40.54 8.13 -1.61
N LEU A 61 -39.93 7.60 -2.66
CA LEU A 61 -38.86 8.29 -3.39
C LEU A 61 -39.38 9.45 -4.26
N ALA A 62 -40.62 9.34 -4.78
CA ALA A 62 -41.23 10.42 -5.55
C ALA A 62 -41.65 11.63 -4.68
N ALA A 63 -42.02 11.40 -3.41
CA ALA A 63 -42.39 12.47 -2.48
C ALA A 63 -41.17 13.20 -1.86
N GLY A 64 -40.03 12.52 -1.71
CA GLY A 64 -38.81 13.12 -1.16
C GLY A 64 -38.03 14.00 -2.15
N GLY A 65 -38.09 13.67 -3.46
CA GLY A 65 -37.36 14.40 -4.50
C GLY A 65 -37.91 15.80 -4.82
N ALA A 66 -39.17 16.08 -4.48
CA ALA A 66 -39.80 17.37 -4.78
C ALA A 66 -39.47 18.50 -3.76
N LEU A 67 -38.82 18.19 -2.63
CA LEU A 67 -38.57 19.18 -1.56
C LEU A 67 -37.15 19.78 -1.54
N LEU A 68 -36.20 19.25 -2.32
CA LEU A 68 -34.81 19.75 -2.32
C LEU A 68 -34.42 20.62 -3.53
N VAL A 69 -35.33 20.82 -4.49
CA VAL A 69 -35.10 21.68 -5.68
C VAL A 69 -35.47 23.17 -5.41
N LEU A 70 -35.83 23.55 -4.18
CA LEU A 70 -36.27 24.92 -3.84
C LEU A 70 -35.29 25.73 -2.99
N ARG A 71 -34.01 25.37 -2.93
CA ARG A 71 -32.98 26.22 -2.30
C ARG A 71 -31.74 26.39 -3.15
N GLU A 72 -31.93 27.04 -4.29
CA GLU A 72 -30.90 27.80 -4.99
C GLU A 72 -31.00 29.26 -4.56
N GLY A 73 -29.96 29.78 -3.91
CA GLY A 73 -29.77 31.21 -3.65
C GLY A 73 -28.58 31.71 -4.48
N PRO A 74 -28.67 32.88 -5.14
CA PRO A 74 -27.65 33.36 -6.07
C PRO A 74 -26.45 34.05 -5.38
N GLU A 75 -25.40 34.16 -6.19
CA GLU A 75 -23.99 34.52 -5.96
C GLU A 75 -23.69 35.90 -5.37
N GLU A 76 -22.53 36.02 -4.71
CA GLU A 76 -21.55 37.10 -4.92
C GLU A 76 -20.20 36.76 -4.24
N PRO A 77 -19.06 36.96 -4.92
CA PRO A 77 -17.88 37.46 -4.22
C PRO A 77 -17.47 38.84 -4.73
N ALA A 78 -17.49 39.79 -3.80
CA ALA A 78 -16.94 41.12 -3.96
C ALA A 78 -15.43 41.06 -4.25
N ALA A 79 -15.01 41.84 -5.25
CA ALA A 79 -13.63 42.13 -5.54
C ALA A 79 -12.94 42.76 -4.31
N VAL A 80 -11.82 42.18 -3.89
CA VAL A 80 -10.93 42.80 -2.90
C VAL A 80 -9.71 43.37 -3.62
N ASP A 81 -9.56 44.68 -3.43
CA ASP A 81 -8.50 45.55 -3.91
C ASP A 81 -7.08 45.03 -3.58
N VAL A 82 -6.19 45.18 -4.55
CA VAL A 82 -4.74 44.99 -4.42
C VAL A 82 -4.09 46.33 -4.04
N PRO A 83 -3.40 46.46 -2.88
CA PRO A 83 -2.46 47.54 -2.68
C PRO A 83 -1.08 47.15 -3.19
N ARG A 84 -0.63 47.89 -4.20
CA ARG A 84 0.76 48.00 -4.65
C ARG A 84 1.49 49.01 -3.76
N GLY A 85 2.56 48.57 -3.09
CA GLY A 85 3.51 49.46 -2.39
C GLY A 85 4.33 48.67 -1.36
N GLY A 86 5.65 48.72 -1.28
CA GLY A 86 6.60 49.58 -1.95
C GLY A 86 8.02 49.04 -1.81
N ALA A 87 8.91 49.64 -2.61
CA ALA A 87 10.34 49.40 -2.61
C ALA A 87 10.96 49.82 -1.26
N GLY A 88 11.75 48.92 -0.68
CA GLY A 88 12.61 49.18 0.48
C GLY A 88 14.01 48.67 0.19
N ARG A 89 14.90 49.63 -0.06
CA ARG A 89 16.32 49.48 -0.41
C ARG A 89 17.14 48.93 0.77
N ALA A 90 18.18 48.16 0.43
CA ALA A 90 19.21 47.59 1.30
C ALA A 90 19.88 48.60 2.25
N PRO A 91 20.54 48.09 3.31
CA PRO A 91 21.97 48.34 3.37
C PRO A 91 22.83 47.09 3.54
N ASP A 92 23.95 47.21 2.84
CA ASP A 92 25.21 46.49 2.90
C ASP A 92 25.70 46.23 4.34
N ARG A 93 26.09 44.98 4.64
CA ARG A 93 27.01 44.68 5.74
C ARG A 93 27.93 43.54 5.36
N ALA A 94 29.20 43.91 5.22
CA ALA A 94 30.39 43.09 4.96
C ALA A 94 30.57 41.94 5.98
N PRO A 95 31.42 40.94 5.65
CA PRO A 95 31.46 39.66 6.34
C PRO A 95 32.32 39.74 7.61
N THR A 96 31.80 39.20 8.72
CA THR A 96 32.60 38.93 9.91
C THR A 96 32.92 37.43 9.94
N SER A 97 34.17 37.11 9.62
CA SER A 97 34.79 35.83 9.99
C SER A 97 34.68 35.65 11.51
N ALA A 98 34.00 34.58 11.93
CA ALA A 98 34.11 34.05 13.27
C ALA A 98 34.47 32.56 13.16
N ALA A 99 35.50 32.20 13.92
CA ALA A 99 36.29 30.99 13.82
C ALA A 99 35.48 29.69 13.92
N SER A 100 35.84 28.73 13.07
CA SER A 100 35.51 27.32 13.22
C SER A 100 36.12 26.76 14.51
N PRO A 101 35.34 26.16 15.42
CA PRO A 101 35.91 25.15 16.29
C PRO A 101 36.18 23.91 15.42
N SER A 102 37.45 23.69 15.10
CA SER A 102 37.94 22.43 14.55
C SER A 102 37.94 21.39 15.67
N GLY A 103 36.75 20.94 16.06
CA GLY A 103 36.57 19.68 16.77
C GLY A 103 36.48 18.59 15.72
N SER A 104 37.52 17.77 15.58
CA SER A 104 37.42 16.52 14.84
C SER A 104 36.32 15.69 15.51
N PRO A 105 35.19 15.38 14.85
CA PRO A 105 34.28 14.38 15.39
C PRO A 105 35.12 13.12 15.57
N GLY A 106 35.05 12.51 16.76
CA GLY A 106 35.50 11.14 16.90
C GLY A 106 34.81 10.34 15.81
N GLU A 107 35.58 9.57 15.06
CA GLU A 107 35.08 8.63 14.08
C GLU A 107 34.28 7.58 14.86
N GLU A 108 33.01 7.89 15.11
CA GLU A 108 32.04 6.96 15.66
C GLU A 108 31.90 5.89 14.60
N THR A 109 32.56 4.75 14.85
CA THR A 109 32.57 3.61 13.94
C THR A 109 31.13 3.23 13.64
N ALA A 110 30.66 3.58 12.44
CA ALA A 110 29.31 3.26 12.02
C ALA A 110 29.10 1.73 12.13
N PRO A 111 27.95 1.29 12.67
CA PRO A 111 27.66 -0.13 12.80
C PRO A 111 27.83 -0.84 11.46
N THR A 112 28.73 -1.83 11.43
CA THR A 112 29.05 -2.56 10.20
C THR A 112 28.09 -3.76 10.05
N PRO A 113 27.58 -4.04 8.83
CA PRO A 113 26.78 -5.23 8.57
C PRO A 113 27.56 -6.51 8.91
N THR A 114 26.93 -7.44 9.62
CA THR A 114 27.57 -8.70 10.07
C THR A 114 27.17 -9.92 9.24
N GLY A 115 26.26 -9.75 8.27
CA GLY A 115 25.74 -10.85 7.45
C GLY A 115 25.24 -10.41 6.08
N ALA A 116 24.74 -11.38 5.31
CA ALA A 116 24.08 -11.11 4.04
C ALA A 116 22.69 -10.47 4.28
N PRO A 117 22.21 -9.61 3.35
CA PRO A 117 20.86 -9.07 3.43
C PRO A 117 19.79 -10.18 3.39
N VAL A 118 18.78 -10.02 4.24
CA VAL A 118 17.59 -10.88 4.33
C VAL A 118 16.33 -10.01 4.32
N GLU A 119 15.19 -10.63 4.00
CA GLU A 119 13.89 -9.96 4.10
C GLU A 119 13.48 -9.79 5.56
N VAL A 120 13.24 -8.54 5.97
CA VAL A 120 12.97 -8.17 7.36
C VAL A 120 11.58 -7.57 7.57
N ALA A 121 10.83 -7.20 6.53
CA ALA A 121 9.54 -6.52 6.70
C ALA A 121 8.50 -7.41 7.39
N ALA A 122 8.50 -8.73 7.13
CA ALA A 122 7.56 -9.66 7.74
C ALA A 122 7.75 -9.85 9.26
N ALA A 123 8.90 -9.44 9.80
CA ALA A 123 9.16 -9.45 11.24
C ALA A 123 8.89 -8.08 11.90
N ALA A 124 8.59 -7.04 11.11
CA ALA A 124 8.33 -5.70 11.61
C ALA A 124 6.94 -5.61 12.26
N SER A 125 6.81 -4.73 13.26
CA SER A 125 5.51 -4.24 13.70
C SER A 125 5.06 -3.13 12.76
N ILE A 126 3.80 -3.16 12.32
CA ILE A 126 3.29 -2.23 11.32
C ILE A 126 2.21 -1.35 11.93
N THR A 127 2.28 -0.05 11.64
CA THR A 127 1.22 0.91 11.95
C THR A 127 0.74 1.55 10.66
N VAL A 128 -0.57 1.49 10.42
CA VAL A 128 -1.24 2.07 9.26
C VAL A 128 -2.19 3.20 9.69
N PRO A 129 -2.46 4.20 8.84
CA PRO A 129 -3.28 5.36 9.22
C PRO A 129 -4.74 4.99 9.47
N ALA A 130 -5.27 4.05 8.70
CA ALA A 130 -6.62 3.52 8.79
C ALA A 130 -6.72 2.23 7.96
N THR A 131 -7.78 1.46 8.22
CA THR A 131 -8.07 0.20 7.51
C THR A 131 -9.57 0.13 7.20
N THR A 132 -9.92 -0.30 5.99
CA THR A 132 -11.32 -0.57 5.63
C THR A 132 -11.85 -1.83 6.34
N PRO A 133 -13.16 -1.90 6.63
CA PRO A 133 -13.77 -3.14 7.12
C PRO A 133 -13.53 -4.31 6.15
N SER A 134 -13.59 -5.53 6.68
CA SER A 134 -13.58 -6.75 5.86
C SER A 134 -14.75 -6.79 4.90
N SER A 135 -14.61 -7.56 3.82
CA SER A 135 -15.66 -7.79 2.83
C SER A 135 -15.79 -9.25 2.47
N VAL A 136 -16.65 -9.56 1.51
CA VAL A 136 -16.83 -10.91 0.97
C VAL A 136 -16.10 -11.00 -0.37
N ASP A 137 -15.34 -12.07 -0.57
CA ASP A 137 -14.69 -12.38 -1.83
C ASP A 137 -15.73 -12.80 -2.87
N VAL A 138 -15.62 -12.25 -4.07
CA VAL A 138 -16.60 -12.49 -5.15
C VAL A 138 -16.47 -13.87 -5.78
N ALA A 139 -15.30 -14.50 -5.70
CA ALA A 139 -15.04 -15.80 -6.32
C ALA A 139 -15.53 -16.96 -5.46
N ASP A 140 -15.25 -16.93 -4.15
CA ASP A 140 -15.54 -18.05 -3.24
C ASP A 140 -16.46 -17.72 -2.06
N GLY A 141 -16.82 -16.44 -1.86
CA GLY A 141 -17.69 -16.01 -0.77
C GLY A 141 -17.01 -15.97 0.60
N SER A 142 -15.69 -16.17 0.68
CA SER A 142 -14.93 -16.09 1.93
C SER A 142 -14.79 -14.65 2.43
N THR A 143 -14.54 -14.48 3.73
CA THR A 143 -14.24 -13.16 4.28
C THR A 143 -12.84 -12.72 3.87
N THR A 144 -12.74 -11.54 3.25
CA THR A 144 -11.48 -10.86 2.90
C THR A 144 -11.17 -9.79 3.95
N PHE A 145 -9.97 -9.82 4.51
CA PHE A 145 -9.46 -8.80 5.42
C PHE A 145 -8.45 -7.90 4.71
N TYR A 146 -8.32 -6.66 5.18
CA TYR A 146 -7.51 -5.60 4.56
C TYR A 146 -6.56 -4.91 5.55
N ASP A 147 -6.26 -5.59 6.65
CA ASP A 147 -5.43 -5.06 7.74
C ASP A 147 -3.94 -4.98 7.36
N ASP A 148 -3.16 -4.41 8.27
CA ASP A 148 -1.74 -4.12 8.13
C ASP A 148 -0.89 -5.39 7.88
N THR A 149 -1.32 -6.55 8.37
CA THR A 149 -0.57 -7.80 8.16
C THR A 149 -0.50 -8.20 6.68
N ARG A 150 -1.43 -7.70 5.86
CA ARG A 150 -1.46 -7.92 4.41
C ARG A 150 -0.35 -7.22 3.66
N LEU A 151 0.31 -6.22 4.26
CA LEU A 151 1.46 -5.57 3.63
C LEU A 151 2.69 -6.49 3.59
N VAL A 152 2.72 -7.56 4.37
CA VAL A 152 3.94 -8.37 4.53
C VAL A 152 3.68 -9.88 4.52
N ASP A 153 2.51 -10.34 4.06
CA ASP A 153 2.15 -11.76 4.06
C ASP A 153 2.77 -12.57 2.91
N GLY A 154 3.37 -11.88 1.92
CA GLY A 154 4.03 -12.51 0.78
C GLY A 154 3.06 -12.97 -0.32
N ASP A 155 1.77 -12.65 -0.20
CA ASP A 155 0.76 -12.90 -1.20
C ASP A 155 0.32 -11.59 -1.87
N PRO A 156 0.82 -11.28 -3.08
CA PRO A 156 0.45 -10.06 -3.78
C PRO A 156 -1.04 -10.00 -4.16
N THR A 157 -1.79 -11.09 -4.01
CA THR A 157 -3.23 -11.12 -4.25
C THR A 157 -4.06 -10.77 -3.02
N THR A 158 -3.42 -10.45 -1.89
CA THR A 158 -4.02 -9.75 -0.74
C THR A 158 -3.63 -8.27 -0.76
N CYS A 159 -4.19 -7.46 0.13
CA CYS A 159 -3.73 -6.08 0.32
C CYS A 159 -4.13 -5.49 1.66
N TRP A 160 -3.34 -4.51 2.11
CA TRP A 160 -3.87 -3.49 3.00
C TRP A 160 -4.69 -2.49 2.17
N ARG A 161 -5.78 -1.98 2.77
CA ARG A 161 -6.67 -1.05 2.09
C ARG A 161 -7.28 -0.01 3.02
N THR A 162 -7.31 1.25 2.57
CA THR A 162 -7.96 2.37 3.25
C THR A 162 -8.95 3.12 2.34
N SER A 163 -9.92 3.81 2.94
CA SER A 163 -10.93 4.63 2.26
C SER A 163 -10.32 5.85 1.58
N GLY A 164 -10.74 6.10 0.34
CA GLY A 164 -10.41 7.31 -0.40
C GLY A 164 -8.95 7.38 -0.83
N ASP A 165 -8.52 8.62 -1.10
CA ASP A 165 -7.14 8.98 -1.42
C ASP A 165 -6.28 9.00 -0.15
N ALA A 166 -5.24 8.16 -0.09
CA ALA A 166 -4.32 8.10 1.04
C ALA A 166 -3.08 9.01 0.87
N GLY A 167 -3.05 9.91 -0.12
CA GLY A 167 -1.97 10.88 -0.29
C GLY A 167 -1.69 11.69 0.98
N GLY A 168 -0.41 11.86 1.31
CA GLY A 168 0.06 12.49 2.55
C GLY A 168 0.00 11.59 3.79
N SER A 169 -0.53 10.37 3.69
CA SER A 169 -0.55 9.42 4.81
C SER A 169 0.78 8.69 4.96
N GLU A 170 1.00 8.12 6.14
CA GLU A 170 2.24 7.42 6.49
C GLU A 170 1.94 6.01 7.03
N ILE A 171 2.72 5.04 6.59
CA ILE A 171 2.78 3.68 7.13
C ILE A 171 4.13 3.54 7.82
N VAL A 172 4.15 3.04 9.05
CA VAL A 172 5.37 2.88 9.85
C VAL A 172 5.67 1.39 10.01
N LEU A 173 6.90 1.00 9.68
CA LEU A 173 7.43 -0.34 9.92
C LEU A 173 8.55 -0.25 10.96
N ASP A 174 8.27 -0.72 12.17
CA ASP A 174 9.26 -0.82 13.24
C ASP A 174 9.92 -2.20 13.16
N LEU A 175 11.20 -2.20 12.80
CA LEU A 175 11.98 -3.40 12.59
C LEU A 175 12.26 -4.09 13.92
N ALA A 176 12.27 -5.43 13.90
CA ALA A 176 12.53 -6.23 15.11
C ALA A 176 13.90 -5.93 15.73
N GLU A 177 14.89 -5.61 14.90
CA GLU A 177 16.24 -5.21 15.26
C GLU A 177 16.74 -4.15 14.26
N PRO A 178 17.70 -3.29 14.64
CA PRO A 178 18.35 -2.39 13.69
C PRO A 178 19.03 -3.17 12.56
N VAL A 179 18.90 -2.70 11.32
CA VAL A 179 19.54 -3.33 10.15
C VAL A 179 20.18 -2.29 9.24
N ALA A 180 21.24 -2.68 8.54
CA ALA A 180 21.74 -1.95 7.39
C ALA A 180 20.82 -2.21 6.20
N LEU A 181 19.92 -1.26 5.90
CA LEU A 181 18.86 -1.41 4.90
C LEU A 181 19.43 -1.21 3.49
N SER A 182 19.45 -2.27 2.71
CA SER A 182 20.03 -2.28 1.35
C SER A 182 19.00 -2.03 0.25
N ARG A 183 17.74 -2.40 0.47
CA ARG A 183 16.68 -2.26 -0.54
C ARG A 183 15.32 -2.14 0.12
N VAL A 184 14.48 -1.30 -0.49
CA VAL A 184 13.05 -1.19 -0.22
C VAL A 184 12.26 -1.55 -1.46
N GLY A 185 11.00 -1.92 -1.30
CA GLY A 185 10.11 -2.12 -2.42
C GLY A 185 8.67 -2.34 -2.01
N LEU A 186 7.76 -2.21 -2.97
CA LEU A 186 6.34 -2.46 -2.76
C LEU A 186 5.64 -2.94 -4.02
N VAL A 187 4.48 -3.58 -3.84
CA VAL A 187 3.50 -3.84 -4.90
C VAL A 187 2.36 -2.84 -4.72
N ASN A 188 2.19 -1.92 -5.66
CA ASN A 188 1.18 -0.86 -5.54
C ASN A 188 -0.21 -1.35 -5.93
N GLY A 189 -1.27 -0.86 -5.29
CA GLY A 189 -2.64 -1.27 -5.61
C GLY A 189 -3.02 -2.63 -5.04
N TYR A 190 -4.21 -3.12 -5.41
CA TYR A 190 -4.69 -4.45 -5.02
C TYR A 190 -4.46 -5.43 -6.18
N ALA A 191 -3.33 -6.14 -6.17
CA ALA A 191 -2.88 -6.98 -7.28
C ALA A 191 -3.62 -8.33 -7.42
N LYS A 192 -4.95 -8.29 -7.26
CA LYS A 192 -5.85 -9.44 -7.39
C LYS A 192 -6.72 -9.35 -8.63
N THR A 193 -6.93 -10.50 -9.26
CA THR A 193 -8.04 -10.73 -10.20
C THR A 193 -8.92 -11.84 -9.65
N ALA A 194 -10.24 -11.66 -9.71
CA ALA A 194 -11.19 -12.65 -9.21
C ALA A 194 -12.33 -12.85 -10.21
N THR A 195 -12.85 -14.07 -10.33
CA THR A 195 -13.98 -14.38 -11.20
C THR A 195 -15.13 -14.92 -10.37
N ASP A 196 -16.30 -14.32 -10.48
CA ASP A 196 -17.48 -14.77 -9.74
C ASP A 196 -18.05 -16.10 -10.28
N PRO A 197 -18.96 -16.78 -9.55
CA PRO A 197 -19.59 -18.02 -10.03
C PRO A 197 -20.43 -17.88 -11.31
N ARG A 198 -20.72 -16.65 -11.76
CA ARG A 198 -21.43 -16.35 -13.01
C ARG A 198 -20.47 -16.14 -14.18
N GLY A 199 -19.15 -16.15 -13.94
CA GLY A 199 -18.11 -15.96 -14.94
C GLY A 199 -17.69 -14.51 -15.15
N THR A 200 -18.12 -13.58 -14.29
CA THR A 200 -17.71 -12.17 -14.37
C THR A 200 -16.33 -12.01 -13.73
N THR A 201 -15.36 -11.50 -14.48
CA THR A 201 -14.00 -11.24 -13.98
C THR A 201 -13.86 -9.80 -13.51
N TYR A 202 -13.34 -9.63 -12.29
CA TYR A 202 -13.02 -8.38 -11.63
C TYR A 202 -11.51 -8.21 -11.55
N ASP A 203 -11.02 -7.11 -12.11
CA ASP A 203 -9.63 -6.69 -11.98
C ASP A 203 -9.52 -5.67 -10.84
N TRP A 204 -9.26 -6.15 -9.62
CA TRP A 204 -9.22 -5.29 -8.44
C TRP A 204 -8.11 -4.25 -8.49
N TYR A 205 -7.07 -4.49 -9.27
CA TYR A 205 -5.98 -3.54 -9.46
C TYR A 205 -6.45 -2.27 -10.17
N SER A 206 -7.22 -2.44 -11.25
CA SER A 206 -7.76 -1.31 -12.03
C SER A 206 -8.96 -0.66 -11.34
N LEU A 207 -9.74 -1.45 -10.58
CA LEU A 207 -10.96 -0.97 -9.90
C LEU A 207 -10.67 -0.16 -8.63
N ASN A 208 -9.56 -0.38 -7.93
CA ASN A 208 -9.15 0.41 -6.76
C ASN A 208 -8.15 1.51 -7.18
N ARG A 209 -7.88 2.47 -6.29
CA ARG A 209 -6.80 3.43 -6.47
C ARG A 209 -5.44 2.75 -6.31
N ARG A 210 -4.45 3.25 -7.04
CA ARG A 210 -3.07 2.76 -7.04
C ARG A 210 -2.15 3.84 -6.49
N VAL A 211 -1.23 3.46 -5.61
CA VAL A 211 -0.15 4.36 -5.18
C VAL A 211 0.81 4.55 -6.34
N LEU A 212 1.08 5.81 -6.70
CA LEU A 212 1.90 6.20 -7.85
C LEU A 212 3.28 6.72 -7.44
N ALA A 213 3.41 7.21 -6.21
CA ALA A 213 4.70 7.60 -5.66
C ALA A 213 4.70 7.49 -4.14
N VAL A 214 5.86 7.14 -3.59
CA VAL A 214 6.11 7.10 -2.15
C VAL A 214 7.44 7.73 -1.80
N GLU A 215 7.62 8.05 -0.53
CA GLU A 215 8.90 8.39 0.08
C GLU A 215 9.19 7.43 1.23
N TRP A 216 10.37 6.84 1.22
CA TRP A 216 10.88 6.03 2.32
C TRP A 216 11.78 6.91 3.20
N VAL A 217 11.41 7.08 4.46
CA VAL A 217 12.15 7.91 5.43
C VAL A 217 12.78 7.01 6.48
N LEU A 218 14.10 7.09 6.60
CA LEU A 218 14.91 6.32 7.55
C LEU A 218 15.19 7.15 8.82
N ASP A 219 15.76 6.51 9.85
CA ASP A 219 16.02 7.14 11.14
C ASP A 219 17.09 8.24 11.08
N ASP A 220 18.05 8.12 10.16
CA ASP A 220 19.10 9.12 9.92
C ASP A 220 18.60 10.37 9.14
N GLY A 221 17.31 10.39 8.78
CA GLY A 221 16.69 11.45 7.98
C GLY A 221 16.81 11.24 6.47
N THR A 222 17.50 10.20 6.01
CA THR A 222 17.54 9.81 4.59
C THR A 222 16.12 9.62 4.07
N THR A 223 15.81 10.29 2.96
CA THR A 223 14.51 10.20 2.28
C THR A 223 14.72 9.73 0.86
N LEU A 224 14.13 8.58 0.51
CA LEU A 224 14.24 7.97 -0.80
C LEU A 224 12.88 8.06 -1.50
N ARG A 225 12.80 8.90 -2.54
CA ARG A 225 11.60 8.97 -3.38
C ARG A 225 11.57 7.79 -4.35
N GLN A 226 10.44 7.10 -4.42
CA GLN A 226 10.17 6.07 -5.41
C GLN A 226 8.92 6.43 -6.22
N ASP A 227 9.11 6.75 -7.50
CA ASP A 227 8.02 6.82 -8.46
C ASP A 227 7.69 5.41 -8.97
N LEU A 228 6.42 5.06 -9.03
CA LEU A 228 5.94 3.71 -9.28
C LEU A 228 5.23 3.63 -10.63
N GLY A 229 5.52 2.57 -11.39
CA GLY A 229 4.71 2.18 -12.53
C GLY A 229 3.39 1.54 -12.07
N GLU A 230 2.43 1.48 -12.98
CA GLU A 230 1.22 0.68 -12.80
C GLU A 230 1.53 -0.80 -13.06
N SER A 231 2.16 -1.46 -12.09
CA SER A 231 2.53 -2.87 -12.13
C SER A 231 1.91 -3.66 -10.96
N ARG A 232 1.65 -4.95 -11.20
CA ARG A 232 1.28 -5.92 -10.14
C ARG A 232 2.49 -6.65 -9.56
N GLU A 233 3.69 -6.25 -9.97
CA GLU A 233 4.95 -6.86 -9.57
C GLU A 233 5.65 -6.00 -8.53
N LEU A 234 6.54 -6.60 -7.72
CA LEU A 234 7.33 -5.86 -6.75
C LEU A 234 8.23 -4.86 -7.49
N GLN A 235 8.13 -3.59 -7.10
CA GLN A 235 8.97 -2.51 -7.60
C GLN A 235 9.93 -2.09 -6.51
N THR A 236 11.24 -2.14 -6.78
CA THR A 236 12.28 -1.95 -5.76
C THR A 236 13.13 -0.70 -6.00
N LEU A 237 13.70 -0.17 -4.92
CA LEU A 237 14.65 0.94 -4.91
C LEU A 237 15.83 0.60 -3.98
N ASP A 238 17.04 0.97 -4.38
CA ASP A 238 18.25 0.83 -3.55
C ASP A 238 18.19 1.82 -2.38
N ALA A 239 18.49 1.34 -1.17
CA ALA A 239 18.43 2.11 0.06
C ALA A 239 19.81 2.52 0.63
N GLY A 240 20.90 2.15 -0.04
CA GLY A 240 22.24 2.66 0.27
C GLY A 240 22.89 2.09 1.53
N GLY A 241 22.23 1.21 2.29
CA GLY A 241 22.81 0.52 3.44
C GLY A 241 22.74 1.29 4.76
N ALA A 242 21.94 2.36 4.85
CA ALA A 242 21.78 3.12 6.10
C ALA A 242 21.24 2.22 7.22
N VAL A 243 21.78 2.38 8.43
CA VAL A 243 21.34 1.61 9.59
C VAL A 243 20.10 2.26 10.18
N THR A 244 19.01 1.50 10.24
CA THR A 244 17.70 2.01 10.69
C THR A 244 17.00 0.96 11.54
N SER A 245 16.18 1.42 12.49
CA SER A 245 15.27 0.60 13.30
C SER A 245 13.81 0.83 12.91
N SER A 246 13.49 1.97 12.30
CA SER A 246 12.16 2.27 11.77
C SER A 246 12.26 2.70 10.30
N VAL A 247 11.25 2.35 9.52
CA VAL A 247 11.07 2.82 8.14
C VAL A 247 9.69 3.43 8.02
N ARG A 248 9.62 4.72 7.67
CA ARG A 248 8.35 5.41 7.39
C ARG A 248 8.13 5.47 5.89
N LEU A 249 7.06 4.83 5.43
CA LEU A 249 6.59 4.87 4.06
C LEU A 249 5.51 5.95 3.94
N ARG A 250 5.85 7.09 3.35
CA ARG A 250 4.91 8.18 3.05
C ARG A 250 4.31 7.99 1.68
N ILE A 251 2.99 7.99 1.60
CA ILE A 251 2.26 7.93 0.34
C ILE A 251 2.22 9.34 -0.24
N VAL A 252 2.89 9.56 -1.38
CA VAL A 252 3.02 10.91 -1.97
C VAL A 252 1.96 11.15 -3.03
N ALA A 253 1.71 10.17 -3.89
CA ALA A 253 0.73 10.30 -4.96
C ALA A 253 -0.10 9.03 -5.10
N VAL A 254 -1.38 9.20 -5.39
CA VAL A 254 -2.37 8.15 -5.58
C VAL A 254 -3.17 8.46 -6.84
N SER A 255 -3.56 7.43 -7.59
CA SER A 255 -4.42 7.58 -8.76
C SER A 255 -5.84 8.04 -8.38
N ALA A 256 -6.58 8.51 -9.38
CA ALA A 256 -8.05 8.51 -9.29
C ALA A 256 -8.57 7.06 -9.05
N PRO A 257 -9.80 6.90 -8.53
CA PRO A 257 -10.48 5.60 -8.52
C PRO A 257 -10.57 5.03 -9.94
N GLY A 258 -10.81 3.72 -10.04
CA GLY A 258 -11.13 3.10 -11.33
C GLY A 258 -12.42 3.67 -11.94
N ASP A 259 -12.68 3.30 -13.19
CA ASP A 259 -13.90 3.70 -13.90
C ASP A 259 -15.03 2.66 -13.75
N GLY A 260 -16.27 3.14 -13.89
CA GLY A 260 -17.45 2.29 -13.99
C GLY A 260 -18.14 1.95 -12.66
N PRO A 261 -19.24 1.18 -12.71
CA PRO A 261 -20.10 0.94 -11.54
C PRO A 261 -19.45 0.08 -10.44
N ASP A 262 -18.44 -0.71 -10.82
CA ASP A 262 -17.73 -1.60 -9.89
C ASP A 262 -16.50 -0.96 -9.26
N ALA A 263 -16.13 0.25 -9.71
CA ALA A 263 -15.00 1.00 -9.20
C ALA A 263 -15.11 1.21 -7.68
N LYS A 264 -13.95 1.25 -7.04
CA LYS A 264 -13.80 1.38 -5.61
C LYS A 264 -12.96 2.60 -5.28
N ASP A 265 -13.50 3.44 -4.41
CA ASP A 265 -12.79 4.60 -3.87
C ASP A 265 -11.93 4.18 -2.67
N TYR A 266 -10.95 3.32 -2.92
CA TYR A 266 -10.04 2.79 -1.92
C TYR A 266 -8.60 2.83 -2.42
N THR A 267 -7.67 3.28 -1.57
CA THR A 267 -6.23 3.13 -1.80
C THR A 267 -5.77 1.79 -1.26
N ALA A 268 -5.00 1.04 -2.05
CA ALA A 268 -4.49 -0.27 -1.68
C ALA A 268 -2.97 -0.40 -1.91
N LEU A 269 -2.34 -1.22 -1.08
CA LEU A 269 -0.98 -1.70 -1.25
C LEU A 269 -0.99 -3.20 -0.98
N SER A 270 -0.49 -3.99 -1.93
CA SER A 270 -0.47 -5.44 -1.80
C SER A 270 0.70 -5.92 -0.97
N GLU A 271 1.88 -5.30 -1.10
CA GLU A 271 3.09 -5.79 -0.44
C GLU A 271 4.08 -4.66 -0.18
N VAL A 272 4.88 -4.84 0.87
CA VAL A 272 6.07 -4.05 1.22
C VAL A 272 7.20 -5.04 1.50
N SER A 273 8.38 -4.79 0.93
CA SER A 273 9.59 -5.61 1.09
C SER A 273 10.75 -4.73 1.55
N LEU A 274 11.48 -5.22 2.55
CA LEU A 274 12.67 -4.57 3.10
C LEU A 274 13.78 -5.60 3.17
N LEU A 275 14.87 -5.39 2.43
CA LEU A 275 16.07 -6.23 2.52
C LEU A 275 17.15 -5.51 3.33
N GLY A 276 17.50 -6.08 4.48
CA GLY A 276 18.51 -5.53 5.38
C GLY A 276 19.44 -6.61 5.94
N ALA A 277 20.65 -6.21 6.30
CA ALA A 277 21.60 -7.07 6.99
C ALA A 277 21.65 -6.71 8.49
N PRO A 278 21.73 -7.71 9.40
CA PRO A 278 21.97 -7.44 10.81
C PRO A 278 23.24 -6.61 11.01
N VAL A 279 23.24 -5.74 12.01
CA VAL A 279 24.41 -4.96 12.41
C VAL A 279 24.92 -5.44 13.76
N ALA A 280 26.23 -5.31 14.00
CA ALA A 280 26.76 -5.57 15.34
C ALA A 280 26.23 -4.50 16.31
N ALA A 281 25.83 -4.93 17.51
CA ALA A 281 25.59 -3.98 18.59
C ALA A 281 26.92 -3.26 18.89
N GLY A 282 26.89 -1.92 18.81
CA GLY A 282 28.00 -1.04 19.19
C GLY A 282 28.16 -0.93 20.71
#